data_AF-A0A556QJH8-F1
#
_entry.id   AF-A0A556QJH8-F1
#
_cell.length_a   1.000
_cell.length_b   1.000
_cell.length_c   1.000
_cell.angle_alpha   90.00
_cell.angle_beta   90.00
_cell.angle_gamma   90.00
#
_symmetry.space_group_name_H-M   'P 1'
#
loop_
_entity.id
_entity.type
_entity.pdbx_description
1 polymer ?
#
loop_
_entity_poly.entity_id
_entity_poly.type
_entity_poly.pdbx_seq_one_letter_code
_entity_poly.pdbx_strand_id
1 'polypeptide(L)'
;MDHLELSARSRLMAKVRHRDTKPELILRSALHRLGYRYRVNQRRLPGSPDLVFAGRRAVIFVHGCFWHDHSGCKFATKPKSQVEFWSEKFRANKERDQRNYAALKADGWKTLVVWECSLKGVNLSKTIEQTEEWLIRPTTYRELP
;
A
#
# COMPACT_ATOMS: atom_id res chain seq x y z
N MET A 1 -23.11 -6.28 12.49
CA MET A 1 -23.78 -5.06 12.98
C MET A 1 -23.06 -3.87 12.37
N ASP A 2 -23.61 -3.25 11.34
CA ASP A 2 -23.18 -1.92 10.85
C ASP A 2 -24.15 -0.92 11.49
N HIS A 3 -23.81 -0.41 12.67
CA HIS A 3 -24.66 0.49 13.46
C HIS A 3 -24.08 1.92 13.46
N LEU A 4 -23.67 2.40 12.30
CA LEU A 4 -23.18 3.77 12.12
C LEU A 4 -24.13 4.51 11.18
N GLU A 5 -24.86 5.46 11.74
CA GLU A 5 -25.58 6.53 11.04
C GLU A 5 -24.75 7.07 9.86
N LEU A 6 -25.38 7.37 8.72
CA LEU A 6 -24.69 7.83 7.49
C LEU A 6 -23.78 9.04 7.77
N SER A 7 -24.19 9.92 8.69
CA SER A 7 -23.40 11.08 9.14
C SER A 7 -22.12 10.68 9.89
N ALA A 8 -22.17 9.62 10.70
CA ALA A 8 -21.02 9.10 11.43
C ALA A 8 -20.03 8.40 10.48
N ARG A 9 -20.52 7.68 9.47
CA ARG A 9 -19.69 7.08 8.43
C ARG A 9 -19.00 8.13 7.56
N SER A 10 -19.71 9.19 7.17
CA SER A 10 -19.12 10.31 6.42
C SER A 10 -17.99 10.99 7.20
N ARG A 11 -18.20 11.28 8.50
CA ARG A 11 -17.16 11.81 9.40
C ARG A 11 -15.96 10.86 9.56
N LEU A 12 -16.20 9.55 9.60
CA LEU A 12 -15.13 8.56 9.68
C LEU A 12 -14.30 8.54 8.38
N MET A 13 -14.97 8.56 7.22
CA MET A 13 -14.31 8.61 5.91
C MET A 13 -13.48 9.89 5.73
N ALA A 14 -13.97 11.04 6.21
CA ALA A 14 -13.22 12.30 6.18
C ALA A 14 -11.93 12.27 7.02
N LYS A 15 -11.83 11.39 8.02
CA LYS A 15 -10.62 11.21 8.85
C LYS A 15 -9.62 10.22 8.24
N VAL A 16 -9.99 9.49 7.20
CA VAL A 16 -9.07 8.57 6.52
C VAL A 16 -8.02 9.38 5.79
N ARG A 17 -6.77 9.28 6.24
CA ARG A 17 -5.64 9.94 5.59
C ARG A 17 -5.24 9.16 4.35
N HIS A 18 -4.95 9.87 3.27
CA HIS A 18 -4.44 9.31 2.02
C HIS A 18 -2.89 9.22 1.98
N ARG A 19 -2.21 9.74 3.00
CA ARG A 19 -0.74 9.75 3.13
C ARG A 19 -0.35 9.77 4.59
N ASP A 20 0.89 9.40 4.88
CA ASP A 20 1.45 9.37 6.23
C ASP A 20 0.55 8.53 7.15
N THR A 21 0.00 7.45 6.58
CA THR A 21 -0.81 6.50 7.31
C THR A 21 0.08 5.76 8.31
N LYS A 22 -0.51 5.22 9.38
CA LYS A 22 0.24 4.43 10.37
C LYS A 22 1.11 3.32 9.74
N PRO A 23 0.62 2.49 8.81
CA PRO A 23 1.47 1.47 8.17
C PRO A 23 2.64 2.08 7.38
N GLU A 24 2.42 3.16 6.61
CA GLU A 24 3.50 3.87 5.91
C GLU A 24 4.59 4.34 6.88
N LEU A 25 4.19 4.97 7.99
CA LEU A 25 5.12 5.50 8.99
C LEU A 25 5.92 4.39 9.69
N ILE A 26 5.29 3.23 9.94
CA ILE A 26 5.96 2.06 10.53
C ILE A 26 7.06 1.57 9.60
N LEU A 27 6.74 1.33 8.32
CA LEU A 27 7.72 0.86 7.34
C LEU A 27 8.84 1.88 7.13
N ARG A 28 8.48 3.17 7.03
CA ARG A 28 9.42 4.29 6.93
C ARG A 28 10.42 4.30 8.09
N SER A 29 9.91 4.24 9.31
CA SER A 29 10.72 4.28 10.52
C SER A 29 11.66 3.08 10.61
N ALA A 30 11.16 1.89 10.28
CA ALA A 30 11.97 0.67 10.27
C ALA A 30 13.12 0.76 9.25
N LEU A 31 12.83 1.07 7.99
CA LEU A 31 13.85 1.17 6.94
C LEU A 31 14.87 2.27 7.23
N HIS A 32 14.43 3.40 7.78
CA HIS A 32 15.34 4.47 8.18
C HIS A 32 16.30 4.04 9.30
N ARG A 33 15.82 3.29 10.30
CA ARG A 33 16.68 2.72 11.36
C ARG A 33 17.70 1.72 10.81
N LEU A 34 17.35 1.00 9.74
CA LEU A 34 18.25 0.09 9.02
C LEU A 34 19.22 0.83 8.07
N GLY A 35 19.22 2.17 8.06
CA GLY A 35 20.16 2.98 7.28
C GLY A 35 19.70 3.29 5.84
N TYR A 36 18.53 2.80 5.43
CA TYR A 36 17.99 3.09 4.11
C TYR A 36 17.52 4.55 3.98
N ARG A 37 17.88 5.17 2.86
CA ARG A 37 17.43 6.50 2.47
C ARG A 37 16.51 6.41 1.25
N TYR A 38 15.39 7.11 1.33
CA TYR A 38 14.36 7.10 0.30
C TYR A 38 13.73 8.49 0.18
N ARG A 39 13.07 8.72 -0.95
CA ARG A 39 12.18 9.86 -1.15
C ARG A 39 10.75 9.40 -0.92
N VAL A 40 9.93 10.27 -0.33
CA VAL A 40 8.50 10.04 -0.13
C VAL A 40 7.68 10.91 -1.07
N ASN A 41 6.41 10.55 -1.30
CA ASN A 41 5.42 11.37 -2.00
C ASN A 41 5.87 11.82 -3.41
N GLN A 42 6.51 10.94 -4.18
CA GLN A 42 6.94 11.26 -5.54
C GLN A 42 5.78 11.20 -6.54
N ARG A 43 5.04 12.31 -6.61
CA ARG A 43 3.90 12.49 -7.54
C ARG A 43 4.26 12.44 -9.02
N ARG A 44 5.55 12.50 -9.35
CA ARG A 44 6.04 12.40 -10.74
C ARG A 44 6.04 10.98 -11.26
N LEU A 45 5.98 9.97 -10.38
CA LEU A 45 5.94 8.57 -10.77
C LEU A 45 4.50 8.07 -10.83
N PRO A 46 4.18 7.14 -11.75
CA PRO A 46 2.85 6.52 -11.82
C PRO A 46 2.44 5.94 -10.46
N GLY A 47 1.21 6.20 -10.05
CA GLY A 47 0.67 5.75 -8.77
C GLY A 47 1.15 6.50 -7.53
N SER A 48 2.08 7.45 -7.64
CA SER A 48 2.65 8.18 -6.48
C SER A 48 3.17 7.26 -5.37
N PRO A 49 4.24 6.49 -5.61
CA PRO A 49 4.74 5.52 -4.63
C PRO A 49 5.10 6.14 -3.29
N ASP A 50 4.86 5.39 -2.20
CA ASP A 50 5.11 5.83 -0.82
C ASP A 50 6.60 6.01 -0.54
N LEU A 51 7.42 5.12 -1.09
CA LEU A 51 8.87 5.11 -0.94
C LEU A 51 9.55 4.92 -2.29
N VAL A 52 10.53 5.77 -2.57
CA VAL A 52 11.30 5.72 -3.82
C VAL A 52 12.80 5.66 -3.52
N PHE A 53 13.44 4.63 -4.05
CA PHE A 53 14.86 4.36 -3.99
C PHE A 53 15.48 4.59 -5.37
N ALA A 54 15.76 5.85 -5.69
CA ALA A 54 16.22 6.26 -7.03
C ALA A 54 17.47 5.50 -7.49
N GLY A 55 18.47 5.33 -6.62
CA GLY A 55 19.71 4.60 -6.94
C GLY A 55 19.49 3.11 -7.24
N ARG A 56 18.36 2.51 -6.83
CA ARG A 56 18.02 1.10 -7.07
C ARG A 56 16.96 0.92 -8.16
N ARG A 57 16.46 2.03 -8.73
CA ARG A 57 15.23 2.08 -9.55
C ARG A 57 14.10 1.26 -8.92
N ALA A 58 13.92 1.40 -7.61
CA ALA A 58 12.93 0.64 -6.84
C ALA A 58 11.92 1.56 -6.16
N VAL A 59 10.66 1.13 -6.15
CA VAL A 59 9.55 1.81 -5.49
C VAL A 59 8.79 0.84 -4.59
N ILE A 60 8.27 1.35 -3.48
CA ILE A 60 7.42 0.59 -2.57
C ILE A 60 6.07 1.30 -2.43
N PHE A 61 5.00 0.54 -2.58
CA PHE A 61 3.63 0.92 -2.27
C PHE A 61 3.19 0.27 -0.95
N VAL A 62 2.55 1.04 -0.08
CA VAL A 62 1.96 0.56 1.17
C VAL A 62 0.45 0.55 1.02
N HIS A 63 -0.10 -0.63 0.71
CA HIS A 63 -1.52 -0.75 0.38
C HIS A 63 -2.38 -1.02 1.58
N GLY A 64 -3.40 -0.18 1.75
CA GLY A 64 -4.48 -0.45 2.69
C GLY A 64 -5.31 -1.64 2.23
N CYS A 65 -5.43 -2.67 3.09
CA CYS A 65 -6.09 -3.93 2.75
C CYS A 65 -7.55 -3.73 2.37
N PHE A 66 -8.22 -2.77 3.01
CA PHE A 66 -9.60 -2.40 2.69
C PHE A 66 -9.72 -1.72 1.32
N TRP A 67 -8.85 -0.77 1.00
CA TRP A 67 -8.99 0.08 -0.19
C TRP A 67 -8.59 -0.61 -1.50
N HIS A 68 -7.66 -1.55 -1.41
CA HIS A 68 -7.16 -2.32 -2.55
C HIS A 68 -7.73 -3.75 -2.59
N ASP A 69 -8.69 -4.06 -1.70
CA ASP A 69 -9.39 -5.36 -1.63
C ASP A 69 -8.42 -6.54 -1.58
N HIS A 70 -7.62 -6.59 -0.50
CA HIS A 70 -6.64 -7.65 -0.24
C HIS A 70 -7.35 -9.00 -0.07
N SER A 71 -7.20 -9.88 -1.05
CA SER A 71 -7.79 -11.23 -1.06
C SER A 71 -7.39 -12.03 0.17
N GLY A 72 -8.37 -12.62 0.87
CA GLY A 72 -8.12 -13.47 2.05
C GLY A 72 -7.72 -12.72 3.32
N CYS A 73 -7.76 -11.39 3.34
CA CYS A 73 -7.38 -10.60 4.50
C CYS A 73 -8.59 -10.24 5.38
N LYS A 74 -8.50 -10.51 6.69
CA LYS A 74 -9.53 -10.11 7.68
C LYS A 74 -9.78 -8.59 7.75
N PHE A 75 -8.79 -7.78 7.33
CA PHE A 75 -8.89 -6.32 7.31
C PHE A 75 -9.53 -5.78 6.01
N ALA A 76 -9.73 -6.62 4.99
CA ALA A 76 -10.42 -6.28 3.74
C ALA A 76 -11.92 -6.63 3.80
N THR A 77 -12.58 -6.29 4.92
CA THR A 77 -14.00 -6.62 5.08
C THR A 77 -14.85 -5.77 4.14
N LYS A 78 -15.58 -6.42 3.23
CA LYS A 78 -16.49 -5.75 2.30
C LYS A 78 -17.69 -5.18 3.06
N PRO A 79 -18.00 -3.87 2.92
CA PRO A 79 -19.17 -3.30 3.56
C PRO A 79 -20.45 -3.98 3.04
N LYS A 80 -21.39 -4.30 3.95
CA LYS A 80 -22.68 -4.91 3.57
C LYS A 80 -23.65 -3.90 2.94
N SER A 81 -23.32 -2.62 2.99
CA SER A 81 -24.08 -1.50 2.45
C SER A 81 -23.37 -0.90 1.24
N GLN A 82 -24.15 -0.51 0.22
CA GLN A 82 -23.67 0.05 -1.06
C GLN A 82 -22.71 -0.91 -1.79
N VAL A 83 -23.05 -2.20 -1.83
CA VAL A 83 -22.20 -3.28 -2.36
C VAL A 83 -21.76 -3.00 -3.80
N GLU A 84 -22.65 -2.54 -4.66
CA GLU A 84 -22.35 -2.20 -6.06
C GLU A 84 -21.31 -1.07 -6.16
N PHE A 85 -21.51 0.03 -5.42
CA PHE A 85 -20.56 1.14 -5.36
C PHE A 85 -19.18 0.70 -4.89
N TRP A 86 -19.10 -0.10 -3.82
CA TRP A 86 -17.81 -0.59 -3.31
C TRP A 86 -17.15 -1.58 -4.26
N SER A 87 -17.92 -2.45 -4.90
CA SER A 87 -17.39 -3.42 -5.87
C SER A 87 -16.80 -2.72 -7.09
N GLU A 88 -17.51 -1.73 -7.63
CA GLU A 88 -17.00 -0.90 -8.73
C GLU A 88 -15.77 -0.11 -8.32
N LYS A 89 -15.78 0.48 -7.12
CA LYS A 89 -14.64 1.23 -6.59
C LYS A 89 -13.39 0.36 -6.42
N PHE A 90 -13.53 -0.86 -5.89
CA PHE A 90 -12.41 -1.79 -5.76
C PHE A 90 -11.88 -2.22 -7.12
N ARG A 91 -12.77 -2.49 -8.07
CA ARG A 91 -12.38 -2.82 -9.46
C ARG A 91 -11.59 -1.68 -10.10
N ALA A 92 -12.11 -0.46 -10.05
CA ALA A 92 -11.45 0.72 -10.60
C ALA A 92 -10.09 1.00 -9.92
N ASN A 93 -9.97 0.76 -8.61
CA ASN A 93 -8.69 0.87 -7.90
C ASN A 93 -7.68 -0.18 -8.40
N LYS A 94 -8.07 -1.46 -8.50
CA LYS A 94 -7.20 -2.52 -9.02
C LYS A 94 -6.76 -2.25 -10.47
N GLU A 95 -7.67 -1.84 -11.34
CA GLU A 95 -7.36 -1.46 -12.72
C GLU A 95 -6.38 -0.27 -12.79
N ARG A 96 -6.53 0.70 -11.88
CA ARG A 96 -5.59 1.83 -11.78
C ARG A 96 -4.21 1.37 -11.30
N ASP A 97 -4.14 0.51 -10.28
CA ASP A 97 -2.89 -0.03 -9.76
C ASP A 97 -2.13 -0.81 -10.82
N GLN A 98 -2.82 -1.68 -11.55
CA GLN A 98 -2.22 -2.44 -12.66
C GLN A 98 -1.63 -1.54 -13.74
N ARG A 99 -2.35 -0.47 -14.13
CA ARG A 99 -1.83 0.53 -15.07
C ARG A 99 -0.58 1.23 -14.54
N ASN A 100 -0.58 1.61 -13.27
CA ASN A 100 0.58 2.25 -12.64
C ASN A 100 1.79 1.31 -12.61
N TYR A 101 1.61 0.04 -12.25
CA TYR A 101 2.68 -0.94 -12.22
C TYR A 101 3.24 -1.23 -13.62
N ALA A 102 2.37 -1.30 -14.62
CA ALA A 102 2.78 -1.47 -16.01
C ALA A 102 3.63 -0.27 -16.49
N ALA A 103 3.20 0.96 -16.19
CA ALA A 103 3.96 2.17 -16.52
C ALA A 103 5.31 2.21 -15.80
N LEU A 104 5.34 1.93 -14.49
CA LEU A 104 6.58 1.83 -13.72
C LEU A 104 7.53 0.78 -14.31
N LYS A 105 7.02 -0.40 -14.64
CA LYS A 105 7.81 -1.47 -15.26
C LYS A 105 8.36 -1.06 -16.62
N ALA A 106 7.56 -0.39 -17.46
CA ALA A 106 7.99 0.12 -18.75
C ALA A 106 9.11 1.17 -18.59
N ASP A 107 8.98 2.01 -17.57
CA ASP A 107 10.00 2.98 -17.14
C ASP A 107 11.16 2.33 -16.37
N GLY A 108 11.30 1.00 -16.38
CA GLY A 108 12.40 0.28 -15.74
C GLY A 108 12.45 0.38 -14.22
N TRP A 109 11.33 0.71 -13.57
CA TRP A 109 11.19 0.68 -12.12
C TRP A 109 10.75 -0.70 -11.64
N LYS A 110 11.29 -1.08 -10.49
CA LYS A 110 11.00 -2.30 -9.75
C LYS A 110 10.00 -1.97 -8.66
N THR A 111 8.94 -2.75 -8.53
CA THR A 111 7.82 -2.42 -7.66
C THR A 111 7.66 -3.47 -6.56
N LEU A 112 7.60 -3.01 -5.31
CA LEU A 112 7.22 -3.82 -4.16
C LEU A 112 5.90 -3.29 -3.61
N VAL A 113 4.93 -4.17 -3.39
CA VAL A 113 3.68 -3.84 -2.69
C VAL A 113 3.74 -4.47 -1.31
N VAL A 114 3.53 -3.68 -0.27
CA VAL A 114 3.49 -4.12 1.13
C VAL A 114 2.09 -3.84 1.66
N TRP A 115 1.36 -4.89 1.99
CA TRP A 115 0.00 -4.79 2.49
C TRP A 115 -0.04 -4.35 3.96
N GLU A 116 -1.02 -3.53 4.37
CA GLU A 116 -1.05 -2.98 5.74
C GLU A 116 -1.13 -4.05 6.84
N CYS A 117 -1.64 -5.24 6.54
CA CYS A 117 -1.79 -6.31 7.52
C CYS A 117 -0.45 -6.98 7.87
N SER A 118 0.51 -6.91 6.95
CA SER A 118 1.92 -7.29 7.15
C SER A 118 2.62 -6.39 8.16
N LEU A 119 2.25 -5.10 8.18
CA LEU A 119 2.91 -4.05 8.98
C LEU A 119 2.34 -3.94 10.41
N LYS A 120 1.65 -4.98 10.89
CA LYS A 120 1.00 -5.03 12.20
C LYS A 120 1.35 -6.32 12.92
N GLY A 121 1.61 -6.23 14.23
CA GLY A 121 1.79 -7.38 15.11
C GLY A 121 3.01 -8.23 14.75
N VAL A 122 2.84 -9.56 14.87
CA VAL A 122 3.93 -10.55 14.74
C VAL A 122 4.56 -10.62 13.34
N ASN A 123 3.86 -10.15 12.30
CA ASN A 123 4.36 -10.19 10.92
C ASN A 123 5.34 -9.06 10.60
N LEU A 124 5.35 -8.00 11.41
CA LEU A 124 6.09 -6.77 11.10
C LEU A 124 7.58 -7.02 10.87
N SER A 125 8.25 -7.74 11.77
CA SER A 125 9.70 -8.00 11.66
C SER A 125 10.01 -8.78 10.38
N LYS A 126 9.22 -9.83 10.10
CA LYS A 126 9.36 -10.65 8.89
C LYS A 126 9.15 -9.82 7.62
N THR A 127 8.15 -8.95 7.60
CA THR A 127 7.91 -8.06 6.45
C THR A 127 9.07 -7.10 6.23
N ILE A 128 9.66 -6.55 7.30
CA ILE A 128 10.83 -5.68 7.21
C ILE A 128 12.02 -6.44 6.63
N GLU A 129 12.30 -7.65 7.12
CA GLU A 129 13.37 -8.52 6.61
C GLU A 129 13.17 -8.83 5.11
N GLN A 130 11.95 -9.24 4.72
CA GLN A 130 11.64 -9.53 3.31
C GLN A 130 11.72 -8.29 2.41
N THR A 131 11.40 -7.11 2.95
CA THR A 131 11.56 -5.84 2.26
C THR A 131 13.04 -5.52 2.06
N GLU A 132 13.87 -5.78 3.07
CA GLU A 132 15.32 -5.59 3.00
C GLU A 132 15.96 -6.52 1.95
N GLU A 133 15.66 -7.82 2.02
CA GLU A 133 16.12 -8.81 1.04
C GLU A 133 15.78 -8.39 -0.39
N TRP A 134 14.54 -7.92 -0.59
CA TRP A 134 14.11 -7.42 -1.88
C TRP A 134 14.85 -6.14 -2.26
N LEU A 135 15.09 -5.21 -1.34
CA LEU A 135 15.86 -4.00 -1.65
C LEU A 135 17.30 -4.32 -2.05
N ILE A 136 17.92 -5.36 -1.47
CA ILE A 136 19.26 -5.83 -1.85
C ILE A 136 19.26 -6.38 -3.28
N ARG A 137 18.26 -7.19 -3.65
CA ARG A 137 18.11 -7.77 -5.00
C ARG A 137 16.71 -7.52 -5.56
N PRO A 138 16.40 -6.30 -6.02
CA PRO A 138 15.03 -5.97 -6.35
C PRO A 138 14.64 -6.64 -7.66
N THR A 139 13.54 -7.38 -7.60
CA THR A 139 12.86 -7.99 -8.74
C THR A 139 11.86 -7.01 -9.35
N THR A 140 11.42 -7.27 -10.58
CA THR A 140 10.50 -6.37 -11.31
C THR A 140 9.22 -6.07 -10.54
N TYR A 141 8.63 -7.09 -9.91
CA TYR A 141 7.42 -6.98 -9.11
C TYR A 141 7.45 -8.00 -7.97
N ARG A 142 6.99 -7.60 -6.78
CA ARG A 142 6.76 -8.50 -5.63
C ARG A 142 5.67 -7.92 -4.74
N GLU A 143 4.87 -8.79 -4.12
CA GLU A 143 3.92 -8.40 -3.07
C GLU A 143 4.25 -9.12 -1.76
N LEU A 144 4.09 -8.42 -0.63
CA LEU A 144 4.22 -8.96 0.72
C LEU A 144 2.87 -8.85 1.46
N PRO A 145 2.32 -9.96 1.95
CA PRO A 145 1.00 -10.02 2.60
C PRO A 145 1.01 -9.43 4.00
#